data_AF-A0A8T5MBB9-F1
#
_entry.id   AF-A0A8T5MBB9-F1
#
_cell.length_a   1.000
_cell.length_b   1.000
_cell.length_c   1.000
_cell.angle_alpha   90.00
_cell.angle_beta   90.00
_cell.angle_gamma   90.00
#
_symmetry.space_group_name_H-M   'P 1'
#
loop_
_entity.id
_entity.type
_entity.pdbx_description
1 polymer ?
#
loop_
_entity_poly.entity_id
_entity_poly.type
_entity_poly.pdbx_seq_one_letter_code
_entity_poly.pdbx_strand_id
1 'polypeptide(L)' 'MISETCKTCRKKCDKGIWLAPQFNNERVLLFCSEECKKEYLEIKLERIKSNYPDYYEKLKKAKDKGFFEGVF' A
#
# COMPACT_ATOMS: atom_id res chain seq x y z
N MET A 1 11.07 13.90 18.43
CA MET A 1 9.90 13.16 17.89
C MET A 1 10.13 12.93 16.42
N ILE A 2 10.15 11.68 15.97
CA ILE A 2 10.10 11.38 14.53
C ILE A 2 8.73 11.84 14.06
N SER A 3 8.67 12.92 13.27
CA SER A 3 7.40 13.33 12.68
C SER A 3 7.08 12.40 11.53
N GLU A 4 6.13 11.52 11.75
CA GLU A 4 5.70 10.57 10.73
C GLU A 4 4.88 11.32 9.68
N THR A 5 5.19 11.06 8.41
CA THR A 5 4.58 11.77 7.28
C THR A 5 3.78 10.79 6.45
N CYS A 6 2.64 11.24 5.94
CA CYS A 6 1.84 10.44 5.04
C CYS A 6 2.66 10.04 3.82
N LYS A 7 2.62 8.74 3.47
CA LYS A 7 3.37 8.21 2.33
C LYS A 7 2.91 8.82 0.99
N THR A 8 1.65 9.22 0.91
CA THR A 8 1.01 9.78 -0.30
C THR A 8 1.20 11.30 -0.37
N CYS A 9 0.55 12.05 0.52
CA CYS A 9 0.52 13.52 0.45
C CYS A 9 1.71 14.22 1.12
N ARG A 10 2.62 13.47 1.77
CA ARG A 10 3.85 13.97 2.43
C ARG A 10 3.64 14.98 3.57
N LYS A 11 2.39 15.26 3.94
CA LYS A 11 2.06 16.08 5.12
C LYS A 11 2.29 15.28 6.40
N LYS A 12 2.59 16.00 7.49
CA LYS A 12 2.55 15.43 8.85
C LYS A 12 1.10 15.15 9.22
N CYS A 13 0.85 14.01 9.85
CA CYS A 13 -0.45 13.68 10.43
C CYS A 13 -0.26 13.39 11.92
N ASP A 14 -1.13 13.93 12.76
CA ASP A 14 -1.14 13.61 14.20
C ASP A 14 -1.80 12.25 14.48
N LYS A 15 -2.62 11.78 13.54
CA LYS A 15 -3.27 10.46 13.51
C LYS A 15 -3.32 9.97 12.08
N GLY A 16 -3.33 8.65 11.89
CA GLY A 16 -3.42 8.08 10.57
C GLY A 16 -3.60 6.57 10.57
N ILE A 17 -3.71 6.03 9.36
CA ILE A 17 -3.85 4.62 9.10
C ILE A 17 -2.46 4.03 8.89
N TRP A 18 -2.19 2.97 9.64
CA TRP A 18 -0.94 2.24 9.59
C TRP A 18 -1.12 1.01 8.72
N LEU A 19 -0.39 0.95 7.62
CA LEU A 19 -0.40 -0.21 6.75
C LEU A 19 0.87 -1.03 6.98
N ALA A 20 0.64 -2.29 7.36
CA ALA A 20 1.71 -3.26 7.47
C ALA A 20 2.40 -3.43 6.11
N PRO A 21 3.74 -3.49 6.09
CA PRO A 21 4.48 -3.75 4.87
C PRO A 21 4.19 -5.15 4.33
N GLN A 22 4.33 -5.33 3.01
CA GLN A 22 4.19 -6.65 2.38
C GLN A 22 5.44 -7.51 2.59
N PHE A 23 6.60 -6.88 2.75
CA PHE A 23 7.88 -7.56 2.99
C PHE A 23 8.50 -7.13 4.32
N ASN A 24 9.22 -8.04 4.98
CA ASN A 24 9.86 -7.80 6.28
C ASN A 24 10.95 -6.70 6.26
N ASN A 25 11.49 -6.38 5.10
CA ASN A 25 12.48 -5.32 4.89
C ASN A 25 11.84 -3.96 4.57
N GLU A 26 10.53 -3.89 4.38
CA GLU A 26 9.80 -2.65 4.16
C GLU A 26 9.44 -2.01 5.50
N ARG A 27 9.42 -0.67 5.53
CA ARG A 27 8.94 0.07 6.69
C ARG A 27 7.41 0.13 6.69
N VAL A 28 6.82 0.15 7.88
CA VAL A 28 5.39 0.44 8.06
C VAL A 28 5.07 1.79 7.42
N LEU A 29 3.92 1.87 6.73
CA LEU A 29 3.48 3.07 6.03
C LEU A 29 2.38 3.77 6.82
N LEU A 30 2.49 5.09 6.95
CA LEU A 30 1.47 5.95 7.54
C LEU A 30 0.70 6.68 6.44
N PHE A 31 -0.63 6.79 6.60
CA PHE A 31 -1.51 7.58 5.75
C PHE A 31 -2.41 8.49 6.58
N CYS A 32 -2.55 9.77 6.18
CA CYS A 32 -3.43 10.69 6.91
C CYS A 32 -4.93 10.40 6.71
N SER A 33 -5.31 9.66 5.65
CA SER A 33 -6.71 9.33 5.32
C SER A 33 -6.81 8.03 4.52
N GLU A 34 -8.01 7.45 4.47
CA GLU A 34 -8.29 6.29 3.60
C GLU A 34 -8.10 6.62 2.12
N GLU A 35 -8.38 7.86 1.72
CA GLU A 35 -8.13 8.35 0.35
C GLU A 35 -6.64 8.29 0.02
N CYS A 36 -5.77 8.79 0.92
CA CYS A 36 -4.33 8.70 0.75
C CYS A 36 -3.86 7.24 0.63
N LYS A 37 -4.43 6.35 1.45
CA LYS A 37 -4.12 4.92 1.40
C LYS A 37 -4.52 4.33 0.05
N LYS A 38 -5.76 4.55 -0.41
CA LYS A 38 -6.27 4.04 -1.69
C LYS A 38 -5.44 4.53 -2.88
N GLU A 39 -5.18 5.83 -2.96
CA GLU A 39 -4.37 6.42 -4.03
C GLU A 39 -2.97 5.79 -4.10
N TYR A 40 -2.33 5.58 -2.95
CA TYR A 40 -1.02 4.92 -2.91
C TYR A 40 -1.07 3.48 -3.41
N LEU A 41 -2.11 2.73 -3.03
CA LEU A 41 -2.29 1.34 -3.42
C LEU A 41 -2.57 1.19 -4.91
N GLU A 42 -3.36 2.09 -5.49
CA GLU A 42 -3.60 2.15 -6.93
C GLU A 42 -2.30 2.40 -7.70
N ILE A 43 -1.51 3.41 -7.28
CA ILE A 43 -0.19 3.68 -7.89
C ILE A 43 0.75 2.49 -7.73
N LYS A 44 0.75 1.84 -6.56
CA LYS A 44 1.58 0.65 -6.30
C LYS A 44 1.14 -0.51 -7.21
N LEU A 45 -0.15 -0.72 -7.40
CA LEU A 45 -0.69 -1.76 -8.26
C LEU A 45 -0.31 -1.55 -9.73
N GLU A 46 -0.42 -0.32 -10.23
CA GLU A 46 -0.01 0.02 -11.61
C GLU A 46 1.50 -0.20 -11.80
N ARG A 47 2.34 0.16 -10.81
CA ARG A 47 3.77 -0.15 -10.85
C ARG A 47 4.06 -1.64 -10.87
N ILE A 48 3.33 -2.42 -10.08
CA ILE A 48 3.47 -3.88 -10.06
C ILE A 48 3.08 -4.47 -11.41
N LYS A 49 1.96 -4.04 -11.98
CA LYS A 49 1.48 -4.45 -13.29
C LYS A 49 2.51 -4.19 -14.39
N SER A 50 3.16 -3.02 -14.36
CA SER A 50 4.16 -2.63 -15.36
C SER A 50 5.52 -3.32 -15.15
N ASN A 51 6.02 -3.39 -13.92
CA ASN A 51 7.41 -3.80 -13.65
C ASN A 51 7.55 -5.28 -13.26
N TYR A 52 6.46 -5.91 -12.81
CA TYR A 52 6.44 -7.28 -12.30
C TYR A 52 5.18 -8.02 -12.80
N PRO A 53 5.00 -8.18 -14.13
CA PRO A 53 3.78 -8.74 -14.70
C PRO A 53 3.48 -10.17 -14.20
N ASP A 54 4.49 -11.01 -14.01
CA ASP A 54 4.30 -12.36 -13.46
C ASP A 54 3.78 -12.35 -12.01
N TYR A 55 4.22 -11.37 -11.22
CA TYR A 55 3.73 -11.18 -9.85
C TYR A 55 2.31 -10.62 -9.85
N TYR A 56 2.01 -9.69 -10.76
CA TYR A 56 0.66 -9.17 -10.96
C TYR A 56 -0.34 -10.28 -11.32
N GLU A 57 0.02 -11.22 -12.19
CA GLU A 57 -0.83 -12.36 -12.53
C GLU A 57 -1.07 -13.30 -11.33
N LYS A 58 -0.07 -13.49 -10.47
CA LYS A 58 -0.26 -14.23 -9.20
C LYS A 58 -1.23 -13.50 -8.26
N LEU A 59 -1.11 -12.18 -8.14
CA LEU A 59 -2.03 -11.36 -7.35
C LEU A 59 -3.46 -11.45 -7.89
N LYS A 60 -3.65 -11.36 -9.20
CA LYS A 60 -4.96 -11.49 -9.84
C LYS A 60 -5.62 -12.84 -9.52
N LYS A 61 -4.86 -13.94 -9.64
CA LYS A 61 -5.33 -15.28 -9.27
C LYS A 61 -5.64 -15.44 -7.78
N ALA A 62 -4.96 -14.69 -6.91
CA ALA A 62 -5.26 -14.66 -5.48
C ALA A 62 -6.53 -13.84 -5.15
N LYS A 63 -6.82 -12.80 -5.94
CA LYS A 63 -8.07 -12.03 -5.86
C LYS A 63 -9.29 -12.87 -6.12
N ASP A 64 -9.24 -13.68 -7.17
CA ASP A 64 -10.33 -14.57 -7.56
C ASP A 64 -10.58 -15.67 -6.50
N LYS A 65 -9.64 -15.87 -5.57
CA LYS A 65 -9.73 -16.80 -4.43
C LYS A 65 -10.14 -16.12 -3.11
N GLY A 66 -10.52 -14.85 -3.13
CA GLY A 66 -11.01 -14.12 -1.94
C GLY A 66 -9.91 -13.61 -1.00
N PHE A 67 -8.64 -13.59 -1.41
CA PHE A 67 -7.49 -13.24 -0.54
C PHE A 67 -7.24 -11.73 -0.39
N PHE A 68 -8.11 -10.87 -0.94
CA PHE A 68 -7.80 -9.46 -1.16
C PHE A 68 -8.07 -8.51 0.01
N GLU A 69 -8.72 -8.96 1.10
CA GLU A 69 -9.09 -8.06 2.21
C GLU A 69 -7.89 -7.56 3.06
N GLY A 70 -6.67 -8.05 2.83
CA GLY A 70 -5.49 -7.64 3.61
C GLY A 70 -4.22 -7.36 2.81
N VAL A 71 -4.26 -7.44 1.48
CA VAL A 71 -3.05 -7.28 0.64
C VAL A 71 -2.96 -5.87 0.02
N PHE A 72 -4.08 -5.14 -0.02
CA PHE A 72 -4.19 -3.73 -0.41
C PHE A 72 -5.23 -3.03 0.49
#